data_AF-A0A7Z2G8I3-F1
#
_entry.id   AF-A0A7Z2G8I3-F1
#
_cell.length_a   1.000
_cell.length_b   1.000
_cell.length_c   1.000
_cell.angle_alpha   90.00
_cell.angle_beta   90.00
_cell.angle_gamma   90.00
#
_symmetry.space_group_name_H-M   'P 1'
#
loop_
_entity.id
_entity.type
_entity.pdbx_description
1 polymer ?
#
loop_
_entity_poly.entity_id
_entity_poly.type
_entity_poly.pdbx_seq_one_letter_code
_entity_poly.pdbx_strand_id
1 'polypeptide(L)'
;MTLQAQQSSLPPTIEWRDGTLYLLDQTRLPRECVVEAVDTVETVWRAIHELRVRGAPAIGVAAAYGLCVAMRREPADSRDTFLARLEAHAAYLDSARPTAVNLRWALERMLSHIRAERSATGAALYEALVAEAKRIHQEDIELCARIGEAGRALIAPGSGVLTHCNAGALATAGIGTATAPLYCAHRDGVAFRVYADETRPLLQGARLTAYELQQAGLDVTLIADSMAPTLMAQGLIDLVIVGTDRVAANGDVANKIGTLGVAIAAKHFGIPFYVACPSSTLDLRTASGADIVIEERGAAEVTHFAGQRTAPEGIQVRNPAFDVTPHALVTGIVTERGIVRAPFEANLAALFATGAAA
;
A
#
# COMPACT_ATOMS: atom_id res chain seq x y z
N MET A 1 -3.10 -21.57 11.69
CA MET A 1 -3.55 -20.59 12.69
C MET A 1 -3.47 -19.23 12.02
N THR A 2 -4.60 -18.70 11.59
CA THR A 2 -4.74 -17.42 10.90
C THR A 2 -4.21 -16.33 11.81
N LEU A 3 -3.25 -15.54 11.32
CA LEU A 3 -2.74 -14.32 11.97
C LEU A 3 -3.83 -13.24 11.94
N GLN A 4 -4.94 -13.48 12.65
CA GLN A 4 -5.83 -12.38 13.01
C GLN A 4 -5.13 -11.61 14.11
N ALA A 5 -4.87 -10.34 13.83
CA ALA A 5 -4.35 -9.32 14.74
C ALA A 5 -4.95 -9.47 16.14
N GLN A 6 -4.27 -10.19 17.04
CA GLN A 6 -4.82 -10.44 18.38
C GLN A 6 -4.70 -9.21 19.31
N GLN A 7 -4.22 -8.06 18.82
CA GLN A 7 -4.04 -6.85 19.64
C GLN A 7 -4.24 -5.52 18.88
N SER A 8 -4.88 -5.49 17.70
CA SER A 8 -5.28 -4.20 17.11
C SER A 8 -6.75 -3.94 17.38
N SER A 9 -7.07 -2.83 18.05
CA SER A 9 -8.43 -2.31 18.21
C SER A 9 -9.03 -1.77 16.91
N LEU A 10 -8.25 -1.76 15.81
CA LEU A 10 -8.69 -1.22 14.53
C LEU A 10 -9.53 -2.22 13.75
N PRO A 11 -10.65 -1.77 13.15
CA PRO A 11 -11.36 -2.58 12.18
C PRO A 11 -10.48 -2.81 10.94
N PRO A 12 -10.74 -3.90 10.18
CA PRO A 12 -10.08 -4.12 8.90
C PRO A 12 -10.26 -2.93 7.95
N THR A 13 -9.22 -2.61 7.18
CA THR A 13 -9.28 -1.59 6.12
C THR A 13 -10.40 -1.88 5.12
N ILE A 14 -10.56 -3.17 4.79
CA ILE A 14 -11.51 -3.69 3.82
C ILE A 14 -12.11 -4.98 4.39
N GLU A 15 -13.43 -5.08 4.41
CA GLU A 15 -14.12 -6.31 4.81
C GLU A 15 -15.19 -6.64 3.77
N TRP A 16 -15.25 -7.92 3.36
CA TRP A 16 -16.35 -8.43 2.54
C TRP A 16 -17.15 -9.43 3.36
N ARG A 17 -18.37 -9.05 3.75
CA ARG A 17 -19.24 -9.85 4.60
C ARG A 17 -20.67 -9.83 4.07
N ASP A 18 -21.30 -11.01 4.00
CA ASP A 18 -22.70 -11.18 3.60
C ASP A 18 -23.07 -10.45 2.28
N GLY A 19 -22.16 -10.49 1.30
CA GLY A 19 -22.39 -9.87 -0.02
C GLY A 19 -22.32 -8.33 -0.03
N THR A 20 -21.73 -7.75 1.02
CA THR A 20 -21.54 -6.30 1.18
C THR A 20 -20.07 -5.99 1.43
N LEU A 21 -19.58 -4.95 0.75
CA LEU A 21 -18.25 -4.39 0.96
C LEU A 21 -18.31 -3.35 2.08
N TYR A 22 -17.39 -3.42 3.01
CA TYR A 22 -17.19 -2.42 4.05
C TYR A 22 -15.79 -1.83 3.92
N LEU A 23 -15.68 -0.50 3.99
CA LEU A 23 -14.41 0.22 3.93
C LEU A 23 -14.26 1.11 5.17
N LEU A 24 -13.07 1.09 5.77
CA LEU A 24 -12.69 2.07 6.77
C LEU A 24 -12.38 3.40 6.07
N ASP A 25 -13.05 4.49 6.46
CA ASP A 25 -12.78 5.83 5.94
C ASP A 25 -11.51 6.41 6.57
N GLN A 26 -10.39 6.21 5.90
CA GLN A 26 -9.08 6.69 6.35
C GLN A 26 -8.99 8.23 6.37
N THR A 27 -9.87 8.96 5.69
CA THR A 27 -9.86 10.43 5.70
C THR A 27 -10.32 11.02 7.02
N ARG A 28 -11.00 10.23 7.86
CA ARG A 28 -11.49 10.64 9.19
C ARG A 28 -10.52 10.30 10.31
N LEU A 29 -9.56 9.43 10.04
CA LEU A 29 -8.47 9.12 10.97
C LEU A 29 -7.52 10.33 11.13
N PRO A 30 -6.98 10.55 12.35
CA PRO A 30 -7.12 9.72 13.55
C PRO A 30 -8.29 10.12 14.47
N ARG A 31 -9.13 11.08 14.05
CA ARG A 31 -10.17 11.66 14.90
C ARG A 31 -11.33 10.70 15.16
N GLU A 32 -11.76 10.02 14.11
CA GLU A 32 -12.91 9.13 14.15
C GLU A 32 -12.62 7.87 13.32
N CYS A 33 -12.93 6.71 13.89
CA CYS A 33 -12.84 5.42 13.22
C CYS A 33 -14.23 5.04 12.68
N VAL A 34 -14.45 5.21 11.37
CA VAL A 34 -15.76 4.97 10.75
C VAL A 34 -15.63 3.96 9.61
N VAL A 35 -16.41 2.89 9.71
CA VAL A 35 -16.54 1.86 8.67
C VAL A 35 -17.85 2.05 7.95
N GLU A 36 -17.80 2.23 6.64
CA GLU A 36 -18.96 2.49 5.79
C GLU A 36 -19.27 1.25 4.94
N ALA A 37 -20.55 0.88 4.86
CA ALA A 37 -21.02 -0.10 3.90
C ALA A 37 -21.08 0.56 2.50
N VAL A 38 -20.57 -0.16 1.49
CA VAL A 38 -20.48 0.31 0.12
C VAL A 38 -21.35 -0.58 -0.77
N ASP A 39 -22.34 0.02 -1.40
CA ASP A 39 -23.40 -0.67 -2.12
C ASP A 39 -23.49 -0.33 -3.62
N THR A 40 -22.73 0.67 -4.08
CA THR A 40 -22.62 1.08 -5.49
C THR A 40 -21.19 1.22 -5.97
N VAL A 41 -20.96 1.05 -7.27
CA VAL A 41 -19.65 1.18 -7.91
C VAL A 41 -19.12 2.61 -7.85
N GLU A 42 -20.01 3.61 -7.90
CA GLU A 42 -19.68 5.03 -7.76
C GLU A 42 -19.13 5.34 -6.37
N THR A 43 -19.66 4.69 -5.33
CA THR A 43 -19.17 4.85 -3.97
C THR A 43 -17.78 4.23 -3.80
N VAL A 44 -17.50 3.08 -4.44
CA VAL A 44 -16.15 2.49 -4.49
C VAL A 44 -15.17 3.41 -5.23
N TRP A 45 -15.56 3.88 -6.41
CA TRP A 45 -14.76 4.81 -7.21
C TRP A 45 -14.39 6.05 -6.39
N ARG A 46 -15.37 6.66 -5.72
CA ARG A 46 -15.17 7.83 -4.86
C ARG A 46 -14.25 7.51 -3.68
N ALA A 47 -14.42 6.36 -3.03
CA ALA A 47 -13.58 5.94 -1.92
C ALA A 47 -12.10 5.81 -2.34
N ILE A 48 -11.82 5.31 -3.55
CA ILE A 48 -10.47 5.22 -4.11
C ILE A 48 -9.94 6.61 -4.49
N HIS A 49 -10.75 7.42 -5.18
CA HIS A 49 -10.37 8.74 -5.68
C HIS A 49 -10.09 9.74 -4.55
N GLU A 50 -10.97 9.80 -3.55
CA GLU A 50 -10.87 10.70 -2.38
C GLU A 50 -9.92 10.17 -1.29
N LEU A 51 -9.27 9.01 -1.51
CA LEU A 51 -8.37 8.37 -0.56
C LEU A 51 -9.02 7.93 0.76
N ARG A 52 -10.31 7.61 0.75
CA ARG A 52 -10.98 6.92 1.87
C ARG A 52 -10.41 5.52 2.05
N VAL A 53 -10.16 4.82 0.93
CA VAL A 53 -9.30 3.64 0.87
C VAL A 53 -8.05 4.00 0.08
N ARG A 54 -6.88 3.73 0.66
CA ARG A 54 -5.61 4.01 0.01
C ARG A 54 -4.55 3.01 0.40
N GLY A 55 -3.45 3.03 -0.35
CA GLY A 55 -2.39 2.02 -0.27
C GLY A 55 -2.50 1.11 -1.48
N ALA A 56 -1.38 0.88 -2.16
CA ALA A 56 -1.38 0.18 -3.44
C ALA A 56 -2.12 -1.18 -3.34
N PRO A 57 -1.84 -2.05 -2.34
CA PRO A 57 -2.57 -3.30 -2.20
C PRO A 57 -4.06 -3.14 -1.84
N ALA A 58 -4.39 -2.29 -0.85
CA ALA A 58 -5.77 -2.05 -0.46
C ALA A 58 -6.64 -1.53 -1.62
N ILE A 59 -6.12 -0.65 -2.46
CA ILE A 59 -6.85 -0.15 -3.65
C ILE A 59 -7.18 -1.29 -4.61
N GLY A 60 -6.25 -2.23 -4.84
CA GLY A 60 -6.49 -3.39 -5.70
C GLY A 60 -7.61 -4.29 -5.15
N VAL A 61 -7.58 -4.60 -3.86
CA VAL A 61 -8.62 -5.41 -3.19
C VAL A 61 -9.97 -4.70 -3.23
N ALA A 62 -10.01 -3.39 -2.94
CA ALA A 62 -11.24 -2.60 -2.99
C ALA A 62 -11.83 -2.56 -4.40
N ALA A 63 -11.00 -2.46 -5.44
CA ALA A 63 -11.45 -2.47 -6.82
C ALA A 63 -11.99 -3.83 -7.26
N ALA A 64 -11.36 -4.93 -6.83
CA ALA A 64 -11.85 -6.29 -7.09
C ALA A 64 -13.25 -6.49 -6.51
N TYR A 65 -13.47 -6.10 -5.24
CA TYR A 65 -14.81 -6.11 -4.65
C TYR A 65 -15.75 -5.07 -5.27
N GLY A 66 -15.23 -3.96 -5.79
CA GLY A 66 -16.03 -2.97 -6.51
C GLY A 66 -16.70 -3.55 -7.75
N LEU A 67 -16.04 -4.44 -8.47
CA LEU A 67 -16.65 -5.20 -9.56
C LEU A 67 -17.76 -6.13 -9.03
N CYS A 68 -17.56 -6.79 -7.89
CA CYS A 68 -18.61 -7.59 -7.26
C CYS A 68 -19.83 -6.72 -6.87
N VAL A 69 -19.60 -5.53 -6.29
CA VAL A 69 -20.68 -4.60 -5.95
C VAL A 69 -21.46 -4.17 -7.20
N ALA A 70 -20.75 -3.87 -8.29
CA ALA A 70 -21.36 -3.47 -9.56
C ALA A 70 -22.24 -4.57 -10.18
N MET A 71 -21.72 -5.80 -10.24
CA MET A 71 -22.38 -6.92 -10.93
C MET A 71 -23.46 -7.62 -10.08
N ARG A 72 -23.61 -7.30 -8.79
CA ARG A 72 -24.49 -7.99 -7.83
C ARG A 72 -25.96 -8.07 -8.25
N ARG A 73 -26.45 -7.07 -8.99
CA ARG A 73 -27.86 -6.99 -9.43
C ARG A 73 -28.10 -7.55 -10.83
N GLU A 74 -27.10 -8.19 -11.42
CA GLU A 74 -27.11 -8.64 -12.83
C GLU A 74 -27.00 -10.18 -13.03
N PRO A 75 -27.43 -11.06 -12.11
CA PRO A 75 -27.18 -12.51 -12.24
C PRO A 75 -28.00 -13.20 -13.36
N ALA A 76 -29.00 -12.51 -13.92
CA ALA A 76 -29.84 -13.03 -15.02
C ALA A 76 -29.28 -12.73 -16.41
N ASP A 77 -28.17 -11.98 -16.51
CA ASP A 77 -27.60 -11.60 -17.79
C ASP A 77 -27.02 -12.80 -18.55
N SER A 78 -27.08 -12.73 -19.88
CA SER A 78 -26.32 -13.64 -20.74
C SER A 78 -24.82 -13.43 -20.49
N ARG A 79 -24.00 -14.44 -20.78
CA ARG A 79 -22.53 -14.34 -20.65
C ARG A 79 -21.96 -13.09 -21.34
N ASP A 80 -22.36 -12.83 -22.57
CA ASP A 80 -21.82 -11.73 -23.37
C ASP A 80 -22.21 -10.38 -22.77
N THR A 81 -23.45 -10.25 -22.31
CA THR A 81 -23.94 -9.06 -21.60
C THR A 81 -23.17 -8.84 -20.29
N PHE A 82 -22.97 -9.90 -19.51
CA PHE A 82 -22.24 -9.85 -18.25
C PHE A 82 -20.79 -9.39 -18.46
N LEU A 83 -20.10 -9.95 -19.46
CA LEU A 83 -18.72 -9.58 -19.80
C LEU A 83 -18.61 -8.12 -20.26
N ALA A 84 -19.51 -7.66 -21.14
CA ALA A 84 -19.49 -6.29 -21.63
C ALA A 84 -19.69 -5.26 -20.50
N ARG A 85 -20.58 -5.56 -19.53
CA ARG A 85 -20.79 -4.71 -18.36
C ARG A 85 -19.62 -4.74 -17.38
N LEU A 86 -19.08 -5.93 -17.13
CA LEU A 86 -17.89 -6.09 -16.29
C LEU A 86 -16.72 -5.25 -16.83
N GLU A 87 -16.49 -5.28 -18.14
CA GLU A 87 -15.46 -4.47 -18.82
C GLU A 87 -15.72 -2.96 -18.67
N ALA A 88 -16.97 -2.53 -18.82
CA ALA A 88 -17.35 -1.13 -18.62
C ALA A 88 -17.13 -0.66 -17.17
N HIS A 89 -17.51 -1.48 -16.18
CA HIS A 89 -17.27 -1.18 -14.77
C HIS A 89 -15.79 -1.20 -14.40
N ALA A 90 -15.01 -2.11 -14.98
CA ALA A 90 -13.56 -2.12 -14.78
C ALA A 90 -12.91 -0.85 -15.35
N ALA A 91 -13.27 -0.43 -16.55
CA ALA A 91 -12.78 0.82 -17.13
C ALA A 91 -13.17 2.05 -16.28
N TYR A 92 -14.40 2.07 -15.75
CA TYR A 92 -14.85 3.11 -14.83
C TYR A 92 -14.01 3.15 -13.55
N LEU A 93 -13.82 2.01 -12.88
CA LEU A 93 -13.00 1.94 -11.65
C LEU A 93 -11.53 2.31 -11.90
N ASP A 94 -10.93 1.89 -13.02
CA ASP A 94 -9.54 2.24 -13.38
C ASP A 94 -9.34 3.76 -13.50
N SER A 95 -10.39 4.48 -13.93
CA SER A 95 -10.34 5.95 -14.05
C SER A 95 -10.22 6.69 -12.72
N ALA A 96 -10.46 6.03 -11.57
CA ALA A 96 -10.37 6.66 -10.26
C ALA A 96 -8.95 7.20 -9.99
N ARG A 97 -7.93 6.40 -10.33
CA ARG A 97 -6.49 6.71 -10.15
C ARG A 97 -5.64 5.98 -11.21
N PRO A 98 -5.55 6.48 -12.45
CA PRO A 98 -4.92 5.77 -13.59
C PRO A 98 -3.45 5.37 -13.39
N THR A 99 -2.74 6.04 -12.48
CA THR A 99 -1.32 5.78 -12.14
C THR A 99 -1.11 4.64 -11.14
N ALA A 100 -2.17 4.17 -10.48
CA ALA A 100 -2.11 3.09 -9.49
C ALA A 100 -2.00 1.71 -10.17
N VAL A 101 -0.81 1.11 -10.18
CA VAL A 101 -0.56 -0.17 -10.86
C VAL A 101 -1.39 -1.31 -10.27
N ASN A 102 -1.50 -1.38 -8.94
CA ASN A 102 -2.27 -2.43 -8.26
C ASN A 102 -3.77 -2.35 -8.54
N LEU A 103 -4.31 -1.15 -8.82
CA LEU A 103 -5.70 -0.98 -9.28
C LEU A 103 -5.89 -1.69 -10.62
N ARG A 104 -5.06 -1.31 -11.61
CA ARG A 104 -5.08 -1.89 -12.95
C ARG A 104 -4.86 -3.40 -12.91
N TRP A 105 -3.85 -3.86 -12.17
CA TRP A 105 -3.53 -5.27 -12.01
C TRP A 105 -4.73 -6.08 -11.48
N ALA A 106 -5.39 -5.60 -10.42
CA ALA A 106 -6.53 -6.30 -9.84
C ALA A 106 -7.70 -6.38 -10.84
N LEU A 107 -8.02 -5.27 -11.51
CA LEU A 107 -9.07 -5.23 -12.52
C LEU A 107 -8.77 -6.16 -13.71
N GLU A 108 -7.54 -6.15 -14.22
CA GLU A 108 -7.10 -7.04 -15.32
C GLU A 108 -7.14 -8.51 -14.91
N ARG A 109 -6.76 -8.84 -13.66
CA ARG A 109 -6.83 -10.20 -13.11
C ARG A 109 -8.28 -10.68 -13.01
N MET A 110 -9.18 -9.85 -12.49
CA MET A 110 -10.61 -10.16 -12.41
C MET A 110 -11.21 -10.39 -13.81
N LEU A 111 -10.93 -9.49 -14.77
CA LEU A 111 -11.40 -9.63 -16.16
C LEU A 111 -10.87 -10.91 -16.82
N SER A 112 -9.58 -11.18 -16.67
CA SER A 112 -8.93 -12.35 -17.28
C SER A 112 -9.49 -13.66 -16.71
N HIS A 113 -9.74 -13.71 -15.40
CA HIS A 113 -10.37 -14.85 -14.74
C HIS A 113 -11.76 -15.14 -15.33
N ILE A 114 -12.63 -14.13 -15.41
CA ILE A 114 -14.01 -14.33 -15.92
C ILE A 114 -14.05 -14.62 -17.42
N ARG A 115 -13.12 -14.06 -18.22
CA ARG A 115 -13.00 -14.43 -19.64
C ARG A 115 -12.66 -15.91 -19.83
N ALA A 116 -11.85 -16.48 -18.93
CA ALA A 116 -11.45 -17.89 -18.97
C ALA A 116 -12.54 -18.86 -18.46
N GLU A 117 -13.45 -18.39 -17.61
CA GLU A 117 -14.60 -19.18 -17.14
C GLU A 117 -15.47 -19.65 -18.31
N ARG A 118 -16.02 -20.87 -18.26
CA ARG A 118 -16.88 -21.44 -19.33
C ARG A 118 -18.38 -21.38 -19.04
N SER A 119 -18.76 -20.85 -17.89
CA SER A 119 -20.14 -20.79 -17.44
C SER A 119 -21.02 -19.97 -18.40
N ALA A 120 -22.24 -20.46 -18.62
CA ALA A 120 -23.21 -19.87 -19.54
C ALA A 120 -24.17 -18.86 -18.87
N THR A 121 -24.20 -18.79 -17.54
CA THR A 121 -25.14 -17.95 -16.79
C THR A 121 -24.42 -16.85 -16.02
N GLY A 122 -25.02 -15.65 -15.97
CA GLY A 122 -24.51 -14.53 -15.17
C GLY A 122 -24.35 -14.87 -13.69
N ALA A 123 -25.25 -15.67 -13.11
CA ALA A 123 -25.17 -16.11 -11.71
C ALA A 123 -23.89 -16.90 -11.40
N ALA A 124 -23.51 -17.85 -12.26
CA ALA A 124 -22.29 -18.63 -12.06
C ALA A 124 -21.03 -17.77 -12.28
N LEU A 125 -21.05 -16.84 -13.23
CA LEU A 125 -19.96 -15.88 -13.44
C LEU A 125 -19.81 -14.91 -12.27
N TYR A 126 -20.92 -14.49 -11.66
CA TYR A 126 -20.90 -13.65 -10.46
C TYR A 126 -20.27 -14.38 -9.26
N GLU A 127 -20.63 -15.64 -9.02
CA GLU A 127 -20.00 -16.45 -7.96
C GLU A 127 -18.49 -16.61 -8.18
N ALA A 128 -18.06 -16.88 -9.43
CA ALA A 128 -16.64 -16.92 -9.78
C ALA A 128 -15.94 -15.57 -9.54
N LEU A 129 -16.60 -14.46 -9.89
CA LEU A 129 -16.09 -13.10 -9.66
C LEU A 129 -15.87 -12.84 -8.16
N VAL A 130 -16.85 -13.18 -7.31
CA VAL A 130 -16.74 -13.03 -5.85
C VAL A 130 -15.65 -13.93 -5.29
N ALA A 131 -15.53 -15.17 -5.77
CA ALA A 131 -14.48 -16.08 -5.34
C ALA A 131 -13.09 -15.54 -5.66
N GLU A 132 -12.89 -14.96 -6.85
CA GLU A 132 -11.61 -14.38 -7.25
C GLU A 132 -11.27 -13.12 -6.46
N ALA A 133 -12.23 -12.23 -6.17
CA ALA A 133 -12.00 -11.08 -5.30
C ALA A 133 -11.58 -11.50 -3.88
N LYS A 134 -12.23 -12.54 -3.32
CA LYS A 134 -11.83 -13.14 -2.04
C LYS A 134 -10.43 -13.75 -2.09
N ARG A 135 -10.03 -14.34 -3.22
CA ARG A 135 -8.69 -14.88 -3.42
C ARG A 135 -7.64 -13.78 -3.44
N ILE A 136 -7.85 -12.70 -4.18
CA ILE A 136 -6.98 -11.50 -4.18
C ILE A 136 -6.82 -10.95 -2.76
N HIS A 137 -7.92 -10.82 -2.02
CA HIS A 137 -7.91 -10.36 -0.64
C HIS A 137 -7.05 -11.27 0.26
N GLN A 138 -7.33 -12.58 0.24
CA GLN A 138 -6.63 -13.55 1.08
C GLN A 138 -5.13 -13.61 0.76
N GLU A 139 -4.76 -13.54 -0.52
CA GLU A 139 -3.37 -13.51 -0.94
C GLU A 139 -2.65 -12.26 -0.43
N ASP A 140 -3.28 -11.08 -0.43
CA ASP A 140 -2.66 -9.88 0.13
C ASP A 140 -2.38 -10.02 1.64
N ILE A 141 -3.30 -10.63 2.39
CA ILE A 141 -3.10 -10.93 3.82
C ILE A 141 -1.88 -11.84 4.00
N GLU A 142 -1.77 -12.90 3.20
CA GLU A 142 -0.66 -13.85 3.26
C GLU A 142 0.67 -13.26 2.80
N LEU A 143 0.65 -12.37 1.79
CA LEU A 143 1.82 -11.62 1.35
C LEU A 143 2.33 -10.72 2.47
N CYS A 144 1.45 -9.94 3.10
CA CYS A 144 1.78 -9.08 4.24
C CYS A 144 2.42 -9.88 5.39
N ALA A 145 1.82 -11.01 5.76
CA ALA A 145 2.35 -11.88 6.81
C ALA A 145 3.76 -12.41 6.47
N ARG A 146 3.98 -12.87 5.23
CA ARG A 146 5.29 -13.37 4.79
C ARG A 146 6.36 -12.27 4.73
N ILE A 147 6.00 -11.07 4.28
CA ILE A 147 6.90 -9.90 4.32
C ILE A 147 7.28 -9.59 5.77
N GLY A 148 6.32 -9.62 6.69
CA GLY A 148 6.56 -9.45 8.12
C GLY A 148 7.57 -10.45 8.67
N GLU A 149 7.37 -11.74 8.41
CA GLU A 149 8.27 -12.80 8.85
C GLU A 149 9.66 -12.72 8.20
N ALA A 150 9.75 -12.32 6.93
CA ALA A 150 11.02 -12.14 6.22
C ALA A 150 11.85 -10.97 6.78
N GLY A 151 11.18 -9.89 7.20
CA GLY A 151 11.83 -8.67 7.70
C GLY A 151 12.03 -8.62 9.21
N ARG A 152 11.33 -9.44 10.01
CA ARG A 152 11.32 -9.29 11.49
C ARG A 152 12.71 -9.31 12.13
N ALA A 153 13.63 -10.11 11.58
CA ALA A 153 15.00 -10.25 12.08
C ALA A 153 15.87 -9.00 11.86
N LEU A 154 15.40 -8.03 11.07
CA LEU A 154 16.04 -6.72 10.92
C LEU A 154 15.84 -5.83 12.15
N ILE A 155 14.82 -6.11 12.97
CA ILE A 155 14.47 -5.31 14.14
C ILE A 155 15.22 -5.86 15.36
N ALA A 156 16.26 -5.14 15.79
CA ALA A 156 17.09 -5.56 16.92
C ALA A 156 16.54 -5.04 18.26
N PRO A 157 16.72 -5.77 19.38
CA PRO A 157 16.41 -5.24 20.70
C PRO A 157 17.14 -3.92 20.98
N GLY A 158 16.41 -2.93 21.47
CA GLY A 158 16.89 -1.58 21.76
C GLY A 158 17.02 -0.65 20.56
N SER A 159 16.73 -1.12 19.33
CA SER A 159 16.90 -0.31 18.12
C SER A 159 15.84 0.77 17.96
N GLY A 160 16.23 1.88 17.31
CA GLY A 160 15.32 2.86 16.74
C GLY A 160 15.09 2.61 15.25
N VAL A 161 13.82 2.50 14.87
CA VAL A 161 13.42 2.18 13.49
C VAL A 161 12.64 3.33 12.91
N LEU A 162 13.14 3.94 11.83
CA LEU A 162 12.44 5.01 11.13
C LEU A 162 11.60 4.45 9.97
N THR A 163 10.39 4.99 9.82
CA THR A 163 9.53 4.73 8.67
C THR A 163 8.91 6.02 8.12
N HIS A 164 8.48 5.97 6.87
CA HIS A 164 7.98 7.12 6.13
C HIS A 164 6.69 6.74 5.38
N CYS A 165 5.73 7.67 5.29
CA CYS A 165 4.35 7.44 4.82
C CYS A 165 3.60 6.45 5.73
N ASN A 166 2.57 5.82 5.16
CA ASN A 166 1.87 4.69 5.75
C ASN A 166 1.94 3.49 4.81
N ALA A 167 2.76 2.51 5.15
CA ALA A 167 2.86 1.24 4.46
C ALA A 167 2.45 0.08 5.37
N GLY A 168 1.49 0.34 6.28
CA GLY A 168 1.02 -0.62 7.26
C GLY A 168 -0.36 -1.21 6.98
N ALA A 169 -1.03 -1.66 8.04
CA ALA A 169 -2.29 -2.39 7.94
C ALA A 169 -3.37 -1.57 7.23
N LEU A 170 -3.38 -0.25 7.45
CA LEU A 170 -4.28 0.69 6.77
C LEU A 170 -4.00 0.83 5.27
N ALA A 171 -2.85 0.39 4.76
CA ALA A 171 -2.49 0.44 3.34
C ALA A 171 -2.71 -0.89 2.59
N THR A 172 -3.12 -1.94 3.30
CA THR A 172 -3.25 -3.31 2.79
C THR A 172 -4.55 -3.94 3.30
N ALA A 173 -4.82 -5.17 2.91
CA ALA A 173 -5.82 -6.01 3.55
C ALA A 173 -5.27 -6.77 4.78
N GLY A 174 -3.95 -6.95 4.85
CA GLY A 174 -3.26 -7.60 5.97
C GLY A 174 -2.64 -6.62 6.97
N ILE A 175 -1.56 -7.06 7.59
CA ILE A 175 -0.78 -6.30 8.61
C ILE A 175 0.18 -5.26 8.01
N GLY A 176 0.11 -5.02 6.70
CA GLY A 176 1.00 -4.08 6.01
C GLY A 176 2.22 -4.69 5.36
N THR A 177 3.14 -3.82 4.95
CA THR A 177 4.43 -4.18 4.34
C THR A 177 5.57 -3.71 5.22
N ALA A 178 5.87 -2.41 5.26
CA ALA A 178 6.97 -1.88 6.08
C ALA A 178 6.70 -1.99 7.59
N THR A 179 5.44 -1.92 8.01
CA THR A 179 5.08 -2.10 9.42
C THR A 179 4.92 -3.58 9.80
N ALA A 180 4.78 -4.49 8.83
CA ALA A 180 4.58 -5.91 9.13
C ALA A 180 5.76 -6.52 9.92
N PRO A 181 7.03 -6.26 9.56
CA PRO A 181 8.17 -6.64 10.40
C PRO A 181 8.12 -6.07 11.81
N LEU A 182 7.62 -4.84 11.97
CA LEU A 182 7.47 -4.18 13.27
C LEU A 182 6.42 -4.90 14.12
N TYR A 183 5.26 -5.22 13.54
CA TYR A 183 4.23 -6.00 14.22
C TYR A 183 4.71 -7.40 14.60
N CYS A 184 5.44 -8.10 13.72
CA CYS A 184 6.02 -9.40 14.03
C CYS A 184 7.06 -9.32 15.16
N ALA A 185 7.97 -8.34 15.13
CA ALA A 185 8.95 -8.15 16.20
C ALA A 185 8.29 -7.78 17.54
N HIS A 186 7.27 -6.93 17.51
CA HIS A 186 6.51 -6.55 18.71
C HIS A 186 5.76 -7.74 19.31
N ARG A 187 5.09 -8.55 18.48
CA ARG A 187 4.44 -9.81 18.89
C ARG A 187 5.44 -10.76 19.57
N ASP A 188 6.67 -10.80 19.06
CA ASP A 188 7.74 -11.65 19.60
C ASP A 188 8.39 -11.05 20.88
N GLY A 189 7.90 -9.90 21.37
CA GLY A 189 8.37 -9.27 22.60
C GLY A 189 9.69 -8.49 22.45
N VAL A 190 10.13 -8.20 21.23
CA VAL A 190 11.31 -7.38 20.99
C VAL A 190 11.01 -5.94 21.40
N ALA A 191 11.82 -5.38 22.30
CA ALA A 191 11.73 -3.98 22.69
C ALA A 191 12.47 -3.11 21.66
N PHE A 192 11.78 -2.19 20.99
CA PHE A 192 12.33 -1.24 20.03
C PHE A 192 11.41 -0.01 19.98
N ARG A 193 11.89 1.08 19.37
CA ARG A 193 11.11 2.30 19.15
C ARG A 193 10.92 2.57 17.66
N VAL A 194 9.73 2.97 17.27
CA VAL A 194 9.43 3.43 15.91
C VAL A 194 9.43 4.96 15.87
N TYR A 195 10.13 5.52 14.89
CA TYR A 195 10.07 6.93 14.54
C TYR A 195 9.30 7.07 13.22
N ALA A 196 8.11 7.63 13.28
CA ALA A 196 7.28 7.85 12.11
C ALA A 196 7.40 9.30 11.66
N ASP A 197 7.88 9.52 10.44
CA ASP A 197 7.82 10.82 9.79
C ASP A 197 6.36 11.22 9.54
N GLU A 198 5.97 12.45 9.84
CA GLU A 198 4.57 12.89 9.67
C GLU A 198 4.07 12.75 8.23
N THR A 199 4.98 12.89 7.27
CA THR A 199 4.82 12.71 5.83
C THR A 199 3.91 13.75 5.18
N ARG A 200 4.37 15.00 5.09
CA ARG A 200 3.68 16.04 4.32
C ARG A 200 3.67 15.72 2.82
N PRO A 201 2.68 16.23 2.07
CA PRO A 201 1.62 17.14 2.51
C PRO A 201 0.39 16.45 3.16
N LEU A 202 0.16 15.17 2.88
CA LEU A 202 -1.07 14.45 3.27
C LEU A 202 -1.08 13.96 4.73
N LEU A 203 0.09 13.94 5.36
CA LEU A 203 0.30 13.58 6.75
C LEU A 203 -0.06 12.12 7.06
N GLN A 204 0.26 11.20 6.15
CA GLN A 204 -0.07 9.78 6.35
C GLN A 204 0.64 9.20 7.56
N GLY A 205 1.90 9.55 7.80
CA GLY A 205 2.61 9.00 8.95
C GLY A 205 2.05 9.51 10.28
N ALA A 206 1.64 10.79 10.35
CA ALA A 206 0.98 11.34 11.53
C ALA A 206 -0.43 10.79 11.74
N ARG A 207 -1.23 10.72 10.69
CA ARG A 207 -2.66 10.42 10.79
C ARG A 207 -2.98 8.93 10.81
N LEU A 208 -2.15 8.12 10.15
CA LEU A 208 -2.40 6.71 9.91
C LEU A 208 -1.35 5.85 10.60
N THR A 209 -0.07 6.06 10.36
CA THR A 209 1.00 5.17 10.89
C THR A 209 1.17 5.31 12.39
N ALA A 210 1.34 6.53 12.91
CA ALA A 210 1.41 6.76 14.34
C ALA A 210 0.13 6.26 15.04
N TYR A 211 -1.03 6.41 14.40
CA TYR A 211 -2.30 5.93 14.92
C TYR A 211 -2.38 4.40 14.97
N GLU A 212 -2.13 3.68 13.87
CA GLU A 212 -2.22 2.21 13.83
C GLU A 212 -1.17 1.52 14.70
N LEU A 213 0.02 2.08 14.80
CA LEU A 213 1.08 1.54 15.66
C LEU A 213 0.77 1.78 17.14
N GLN A 214 0.28 2.97 17.50
CA GLN A 214 -0.14 3.27 18.87
C GLN A 214 -1.32 2.39 19.30
N GLN A 215 -2.33 2.21 18.44
CA GLN A 215 -3.48 1.34 18.73
C GLN A 215 -3.07 -0.12 18.93
N ALA A 216 -1.98 -0.56 18.28
CA ALA A 216 -1.42 -1.89 18.45
C ALA A 216 -0.43 -2.02 19.63
N GLY A 217 -0.19 -0.95 20.39
CA GLY A 217 0.68 -0.97 21.57
C GLY A 217 2.18 -0.81 21.31
N LEU A 218 2.59 -0.44 20.09
CA LEU A 218 3.99 -0.16 19.79
C LEU A 218 4.45 1.19 20.38
N ASP A 219 5.71 1.26 20.84
CA ASP A 219 6.37 2.51 21.21
C ASP A 219 6.68 3.31 19.94
N VAL A 220 5.79 4.24 19.59
CA VAL A 220 5.92 5.09 18.40
C VAL A 220 6.08 6.55 18.79
N THR A 221 7.06 7.21 18.16
CA THR A 221 7.32 8.64 18.26
C THR A 221 7.07 9.28 16.89
N LEU A 222 6.14 10.24 16.83
CA LEU A 222 5.88 11.05 15.64
C LEU A 222 6.90 12.17 15.54
N ILE A 223 7.48 12.38 14.35
CA ILE A 223 8.42 13.47 14.08
C ILE A 223 8.03 14.23 12.81
N ALA A 224 8.42 15.50 12.70
CA ALA A 224 8.32 16.21 11.42
C ALA A 224 9.36 15.66 10.44
N ASP A 225 9.05 15.67 9.13
CA ASP A 225 9.90 15.09 8.08
C ASP A 225 11.36 15.62 8.12
N SER A 226 11.52 16.91 8.47
CA SER A 226 12.84 17.56 8.54
C SER A 226 13.69 17.15 9.75
N MET A 227 13.12 16.40 10.71
CA MET A 227 13.82 15.95 11.91
C MET A 227 14.56 14.64 11.69
N ALA A 228 14.22 13.85 10.68
CA ALA A 228 14.82 12.53 10.43
C ALA A 228 16.36 12.56 10.41
N PRO A 229 17.04 13.46 9.65
CA PRO A 229 18.51 13.51 9.66
C PRO A 229 19.10 13.90 11.02
N THR A 230 18.40 14.74 11.80
CA THR A 230 18.84 15.13 13.14
C THR A 230 18.82 13.94 14.10
N LEU A 231 17.76 13.13 14.05
CA LEU A 231 17.67 11.92 14.88
C LEU A 231 18.69 10.86 14.45
N MET A 232 18.95 10.72 13.15
CA MET A 232 20.05 9.89 12.64
C MET A 232 21.41 10.36 13.16
N ALA A 233 21.68 11.66 13.14
CA ALA A 233 22.94 12.24 13.66
C ALA A 233 23.12 12.05 15.17
N GLN A 234 22.01 11.94 15.92
CA GLN A 234 22.02 11.65 17.36
C GLN A 234 22.21 10.16 17.66
N GLY A 235 22.26 9.29 16.65
CA GLY A 235 22.34 7.84 16.84
C GLY A 235 21.05 7.22 17.38
N LEU A 236 19.90 7.88 17.19
CA LEU A 236 18.60 7.37 17.64
C LEU A 236 17.93 6.44 16.62
N ILE A 237 18.44 6.39 15.39
CA ILE A 237 17.92 5.55 14.31
C ILE A 237 19.00 4.54 13.90
N ASP A 238 18.68 3.25 14.00
CA ASP A 238 19.55 2.13 13.63
C ASP A 238 19.10 1.47 12.32
N LEU A 239 17.85 1.68 11.91
CA LEU A 239 17.25 1.07 10.73
C LEU A 239 16.24 2.03 10.10
N VAL A 240 16.26 2.13 8.77
CA VAL A 240 15.13 2.67 8.02
C VAL A 240 14.41 1.54 7.29
N ILE A 241 13.08 1.47 7.43
CA ILE A 241 12.23 0.59 6.63
C ILE A 241 11.02 1.35 6.09
N VAL A 242 10.85 1.34 4.78
CA VAL A 242 9.74 2.02 4.09
C VAL A 242 8.97 1.06 3.20
N GLY A 243 7.75 1.45 2.83
CA GLY A 243 7.02 0.78 1.75
C GLY A 243 7.51 1.25 0.37
N THR A 244 6.76 0.89 -0.66
CA THR A 244 6.93 1.47 -2.00
C THR A 244 5.64 1.33 -2.81
N ASP A 245 5.50 2.22 -3.80
CA ASP A 245 4.42 2.17 -4.79
C ASP A 245 4.88 1.45 -6.07
N ARG A 246 6.18 1.41 -6.37
CA ARG A 246 6.74 0.68 -7.52
C ARG A 246 8.24 0.41 -7.35
N VAL A 247 8.69 -0.75 -7.81
CA VAL A 247 10.12 -1.08 -7.96
C VAL A 247 10.42 -1.40 -9.43
N ALA A 248 11.36 -0.70 -10.05
CA ALA A 248 11.82 -0.98 -11.41
C ALA A 248 12.74 -2.22 -11.47
N ALA A 249 13.00 -2.73 -12.67
CA ALA A 249 13.83 -3.92 -12.88
C ALA A 249 15.24 -3.79 -12.29
N ASN A 250 15.86 -2.61 -12.37
CA ASN A 250 17.17 -2.34 -11.78
C ASN A 250 17.18 -2.21 -10.24
N GLY A 251 16.00 -2.24 -9.60
CA GLY A 251 15.82 -2.06 -8.17
C GLY A 251 15.56 -0.62 -7.71
N ASP A 252 15.45 0.35 -8.63
CA ASP A 252 15.05 1.72 -8.25
C ASP A 252 13.63 1.72 -7.70
N VAL A 253 13.39 2.55 -6.69
CA VAL A 253 12.17 2.50 -5.89
C VAL A 253 11.46 3.83 -5.97
N ALA A 254 10.21 3.84 -6.44
CA ALA A 254 9.32 4.99 -6.35
C ALA A 254 8.41 4.87 -5.13
N ASN A 255 8.57 5.77 -4.16
CA ASN A 255 7.77 5.80 -2.94
C ASN A 255 7.37 7.24 -2.61
N LYS A 256 6.58 7.42 -1.54
CA LYS A 256 6.11 8.73 -1.08
C LYS A 256 7.23 9.78 -1.04
N ILE A 257 6.93 10.97 -1.56
CA ILE A 257 7.83 12.13 -1.53
C ILE A 257 8.44 12.32 -0.14
N GLY A 258 9.76 12.46 -0.07
CA GLY A 258 10.55 12.45 1.16
C GLY A 258 11.42 11.19 1.29
N THR A 259 11.03 10.08 0.66
CA THR A 259 11.77 8.81 0.73
C THR A 259 13.22 8.93 0.24
N LEU A 260 13.44 9.60 -0.89
CA LEU A 260 14.79 9.87 -1.41
C LEU A 260 15.63 10.66 -0.39
N GLY A 261 15.04 11.66 0.26
CA GLY A 261 15.71 12.47 1.28
C GLY A 261 16.14 11.63 2.49
N VAL A 262 15.25 10.76 2.96
CA VAL A 262 15.54 9.80 4.04
C VAL A 262 16.65 8.83 3.62
N ALA A 263 16.61 8.30 2.40
CA ALA A 263 17.61 7.35 1.90
C ALA A 263 19.02 7.99 1.79
N ILE A 264 19.10 9.24 1.33
CA ILE A 264 20.34 10.02 1.29
C ILE A 264 20.90 10.23 2.70
N ALA A 265 20.05 10.64 3.65
CA ALA A 265 20.46 10.84 5.04
C ALA A 265 20.93 9.52 5.69
N ALA A 266 20.18 8.44 5.50
CA ALA A 266 20.53 7.11 6.01
C ALA A 266 21.90 6.67 5.46
N LYS A 267 22.15 6.86 4.16
CA LYS A 267 23.46 6.55 3.55
C LYS A 267 24.59 7.38 4.16
N HIS A 268 24.37 8.68 4.40
CA HIS A 268 25.36 9.56 5.00
C HIS A 268 25.76 9.12 6.41
N PHE A 269 24.80 8.68 7.22
CA PHE A 269 25.03 8.22 8.60
C PHE A 269 25.33 6.71 8.72
N GLY A 270 25.43 5.98 7.60
CA GLY A 270 25.73 4.55 7.61
C GLY A 270 24.59 3.66 8.12
N ILE A 271 23.35 4.15 8.07
CA ILE A 271 22.15 3.44 8.51
C ILE A 271 21.60 2.59 7.36
N PRO A 272 21.30 1.29 7.58
CA PRO A 272 20.71 0.45 6.55
C PRO A 272 19.29 0.90 6.20
N PHE A 273 19.02 0.97 4.89
CA PHE A 273 17.75 1.41 4.31
C PHE A 273 17.08 0.25 3.58
N TYR A 274 15.97 -0.26 4.10
CA TYR A 274 15.20 -1.35 3.51
C TYR A 274 13.87 -0.87 2.93
N VAL A 275 13.45 -1.54 1.87
CA VAL A 275 12.15 -1.33 1.22
C VAL A 275 11.35 -2.61 1.34
N ALA A 276 10.13 -2.56 1.88
CA ALA A 276 9.25 -3.71 2.01
C ALA A 276 8.08 -3.61 1.03
N CYS A 277 7.91 -4.61 0.18
CA CYS A 277 6.80 -4.67 -0.77
C CYS A 277 6.49 -6.08 -1.25
N PRO A 278 5.25 -6.36 -1.65
CA PRO A 278 4.91 -7.60 -2.32
C PRO A 278 5.49 -7.65 -3.74
N SER A 279 5.60 -8.85 -4.29
CA SER A 279 5.98 -9.05 -5.70
C SER A 279 5.06 -8.33 -6.71
N SER A 280 3.79 -8.08 -6.37
CA SER A 280 2.87 -7.32 -7.22
C SER A 280 3.23 -5.84 -7.40
N THR A 281 4.15 -5.32 -6.57
CA THR A 281 4.70 -3.95 -6.70
C THR A 281 5.97 -3.90 -7.56
N LEU A 282 6.52 -5.05 -7.95
CA LEU A 282 7.69 -5.15 -8.83
C LEU A 282 7.25 -4.99 -10.30
N ASP A 283 7.72 -3.92 -10.95
CA ASP A 283 7.48 -3.65 -12.36
C ASP A 283 8.75 -3.96 -13.17
N LEU A 284 9.01 -5.26 -13.36
CA LEU A 284 10.20 -5.75 -14.08
C LEU A 284 10.20 -5.42 -15.58
N ARG A 285 9.13 -4.80 -16.09
CA ARG A 285 9.05 -4.28 -17.47
C ARG A 285 9.60 -2.86 -17.58
N THR A 286 9.65 -2.13 -16.46
CA THR A 286 10.20 -0.79 -16.37
C THR A 286 11.69 -0.91 -16.03
N ALA A 287 12.56 -0.48 -16.94
CA ALA A 287 14.00 -0.73 -16.81
C ALA A 287 14.62 -0.02 -15.62
N SER A 288 14.27 1.26 -15.41
CA SER A 288 14.85 2.09 -14.37
C SER A 288 13.83 3.04 -13.73
N GLY A 289 14.22 3.66 -12.62
CA GLY A 289 13.39 4.67 -11.96
C GLY A 289 13.14 5.92 -12.80
N ALA A 290 13.99 6.20 -13.80
CA ALA A 290 13.80 7.33 -14.73
C ALA A 290 12.56 7.18 -15.61
N ASP A 291 12.09 5.95 -15.81
CA ASP A 291 10.93 5.61 -16.63
C ASP A 291 9.61 5.64 -15.82
N ILE A 292 9.69 5.92 -14.51
CA ILE A 292 8.51 6.01 -13.64
C ILE A 292 7.92 7.42 -13.71
N VAL A 293 6.69 7.50 -14.21
CA VAL A 293 5.93 8.76 -14.25
C VAL A 293 5.46 9.12 -12.84
N ILE A 294 5.87 10.31 -12.37
CA ILE A 294 5.53 10.82 -11.05
C ILE A 294 4.23 11.63 -11.09
N GLU A 295 3.27 11.26 -10.25
CA GLU A 295 2.01 11.99 -10.05
C GLU A 295 2.29 13.35 -9.41
N GLU A 296 1.81 14.43 -10.03
CA GLU A 296 1.75 15.78 -9.44
C GLU A 296 0.31 16.08 -9.03
N ARG A 297 0.13 16.54 -7.78
CA ARG A 297 -1.19 16.74 -7.17
C ARG A 297 -1.50 18.22 -6.96
N GLY A 298 -2.76 18.50 -6.60
CA GLY A 298 -3.23 19.87 -6.43
C GLY A 298 -2.44 20.66 -5.38
N ALA A 299 -2.23 21.96 -5.64
CA ALA A 299 -1.50 22.88 -4.76
C ALA A 299 -2.13 23.04 -3.37
N ALA A 300 -3.42 22.72 -3.23
CA ALA A 300 -4.15 22.82 -1.98
C ALA A 300 -3.54 21.95 -0.86
N GLU A 301 -2.97 20.79 -1.19
CA GLU A 301 -2.38 19.90 -0.19
C GLU A 301 -1.17 20.54 0.50
N VAL A 302 -0.39 21.34 -0.23
CA VAL A 302 0.77 22.06 0.31
C VAL A 302 0.33 23.37 0.96
N THR A 303 -0.53 24.14 0.29
CA THR A 303 -0.95 25.47 0.75
C THR A 303 -1.95 25.45 1.90
N HIS A 304 -2.58 24.31 2.19
CA HIS A 304 -3.55 24.14 3.26
C HIS A 304 -3.17 22.99 4.19
N PHE A 305 -3.64 23.10 5.43
CA PHE A 305 -3.66 22.04 6.40
C PHE A 305 -5.03 22.04 7.09
N ALA A 306 -5.68 20.87 7.15
CA ALA A 306 -7.02 20.71 7.73
C ALA A 306 -8.06 21.73 7.20
N GLY A 307 -8.01 22.03 5.90
CA GLY A 307 -8.90 22.99 5.22
C GLY A 307 -8.53 24.46 5.44
N GLN A 308 -7.53 24.76 6.28
CA GLN A 308 -7.06 26.12 6.55
C GLN A 308 -5.82 26.44 5.73
N ARG A 309 -5.79 27.61 5.11
CA ARG A 309 -4.64 28.07 4.33
C ARG A 309 -3.46 28.39 5.27
N THR A 310 -2.29 27.84 4.95
CA THR A 310 -1.02 28.04 5.68
C THR A 310 0.07 28.67 4.83
N ALA A 311 -0.17 28.90 3.54
CA ALA A 311 0.74 29.57 2.62
C ALA A 311 0.09 30.85 2.03
N PRO A 312 0.89 31.82 1.53
CA PRO A 312 0.36 33.03 0.91
C PRO A 312 -0.63 32.76 -0.22
N GLU A 313 -1.57 33.67 -0.44
CA GLU A 313 -2.50 33.59 -1.57
C GLU A 313 -1.76 33.76 -2.91
N GLY A 314 -2.16 32.97 -3.92
CA GLY A 314 -1.56 33.02 -5.26
C GLY A 314 -0.15 32.44 -5.40
N ILE A 315 0.44 31.88 -4.34
CA ILE A 315 1.79 31.29 -4.42
C ILE A 315 1.82 30.07 -5.36
N GLN A 316 2.87 29.96 -6.16
CA GLN A 316 3.10 28.80 -7.02
C GLN A 316 3.57 27.59 -6.19
N VAL A 317 3.12 26.40 -6.56
CA VAL A 317 3.41 25.15 -5.85
C VAL A 317 3.78 24.05 -6.83
N ARG A 318 4.80 23.27 -6.47
CA ARG A 318 5.05 21.93 -6.98
C ARG A 318 4.65 20.92 -5.91
N ASN A 319 3.96 19.85 -6.29
CA ASN A 319 3.48 18.85 -5.35
C ASN A 319 3.60 17.44 -5.96
N PRO A 320 4.83 16.97 -6.23
CA PRO A 320 5.04 15.57 -6.61
C PRO A 320 4.66 14.67 -5.44
N ALA A 321 3.80 13.70 -5.70
CA ALA A 321 3.31 12.78 -4.67
C ALA A 321 4.34 11.70 -4.30
N PHE A 322 5.36 11.52 -5.14
CA PHE A 322 6.37 10.47 -5.02
C PHE A 322 7.74 11.01 -5.45
N ASP A 323 8.80 10.35 -4.99
CA ASP A 323 10.16 10.49 -5.51
C ASP A 323 10.75 9.12 -5.84
N VAL A 324 11.88 9.12 -6.55
CA VAL A 324 12.61 7.90 -6.94
C VAL A 324 13.90 7.82 -6.13
N THR A 325 14.04 6.74 -5.37
CA THR A 325 15.27 6.36 -4.66
C THR A 325 16.10 5.42 -5.53
N PRO A 326 17.31 5.83 -5.95
CA PRO A 326 18.21 4.95 -6.68
C PRO A 326 18.57 3.70 -5.88
N HIS A 327 18.63 2.55 -6.54
CA HIS A 327 18.92 1.27 -5.91
C HIS A 327 20.26 1.23 -5.15
N ALA A 328 21.21 2.11 -5.50
CA ALA A 328 22.49 2.25 -4.80
C ALA A 328 22.36 2.76 -3.34
N LEU A 329 21.22 3.37 -2.99
CA LEU A 329 20.89 3.78 -1.62
C LEU A 329 20.10 2.70 -0.85
N VAL A 330 19.65 1.64 -1.53
CA VAL A 330 18.83 0.57 -0.94
C VAL A 330 19.71 -0.58 -0.46
N THR A 331 19.59 -0.93 0.82
CA THR A 331 20.34 -2.03 1.46
C THR A 331 19.74 -3.40 1.12
N GLY A 332 18.42 -3.47 0.97
CA GLY A 332 17.71 -4.67 0.54
C GLY A 332 16.21 -4.43 0.37
N ILE A 333 15.56 -5.32 -0.38
CA ILE A 333 14.12 -5.29 -0.64
C ILE A 333 13.50 -6.51 0.05
N VAL A 334 12.64 -6.29 1.03
CA VAL A 334 11.93 -7.32 1.79
C VAL A 334 10.65 -7.68 1.02
N THR A 335 10.53 -8.95 0.63
CA THR A 335 9.38 -9.50 -0.10
C THR A 335 8.80 -10.71 0.63
N GLU A 336 7.68 -11.24 0.14
CA GLU A 336 7.12 -12.50 0.64
C GLU A 336 8.04 -13.72 0.40
N ARG A 337 9.05 -13.58 -0.47
CA ARG A 337 10.03 -14.63 -0.81
C ARG A 337 11.37 -14.43 -0.09
N GLY A 338 11.46 -13.48 0.83
CA GLY A 338 12.68 -13.15 1.56
C GLY A 338 13.26 -11.79 1.18
N ILE A 339 14.50 -11.54 1.61
CA ILE A 339 15.20 -10.27 1.39
C ILE A 339 16.09 -10.38 0.15
N VAL A 340 15.79 -9.57 -0.86
CA VAL A 340 16.59 -9.41 -2.07
C VAL A 340 17.67 -8.35 -1.82
N ARG A 341 18.90 -8.60 -2.25
CA ARG A 341 20.03 -7.64 -2.16
C ARG A 341 20.65 -7.41 -3.53
N ALA A 342 21.52 -6.40 -3.62
CA ALA A 342 22.31 -6.15 -4.81
C ALA A 342 23.15 -7.40 -5.22
N PRO A 343 23.37 -7.64 -6.53
CA PRO A 343 22.86 -6.88 -7.67
C PRO A 343 21.36 -7.12 -7.90
N PHE A 344 20.55 -6.05 -7.83
CA PHE A 344 19.09 -6.16 -7.78
C PHE A 344 18.50 -6.68 -9.09
N GLU A 345 18.97 -6.19 -10.24
CA GLU A 345 18.48 -6.63 -11.55
C GLU A 345 18.54 -8.16 -11.72
N ALA A 346 19.69 -8.76 -11.45
CA ALA A 346 19.89 -10.20 -11.55
C ALA A 346 19.06 -10.98 -10.51
N ASN A 347 19.03 -10.52 -9.25
CA ASN A 347 18.38 -11.24 -8.16
C ASN A 347 16.85 -11.12 -8.22
N LEU A 348 16.31 -9.96 -8.62
CA LEU A 348 14.88 -9.78 -8.87
C LEU A 348 14.44 -10.62 -10.06
N ALA A 349 15.21 -10.63 -11.15
CA ALA A 349 14.92 -11.49 -12.29
C ALA A 349 14.99 -12.99 -11.90
N ALA A 350 16.00 -13.42 -11.16
CA ALA A 350 16.10 -14.82 -10.75
C ALA A 350 14.91 -15.27 -9.87
N LEU A 351 14.41 -14.40 -9.00
CA LEU A 351 13.32 -14.72 -8.08
C LEU A 351 11.93 -14.55 -8.69
N PHE A 352 11.77 -13.67 -9.69
CA PHE A 352 10.46 -13.24 -10.17
C PHE A 352 10.31 -13.20 -11.71
N ALA A 353 11.38 -13.37 -12.49
CA ALA A 353 11.31 -13.48 -13.96
C ALA A 353 10.96 -14.91 -14.42
N THR A 354 9.79 -15.39 -13.99
CA THR A 354 9.03 -16.44 -14.65
C THR A 354 7.57 -16.30 -14.22
N GLY A 355 6.66 -16.21 -15.18
CA GLY A 355 5.28 -15.76 -15.00
C GLY A 355 4.42 -16.52 -13.98
N ALA A 356 3.70 -15.73 -13.18
CA ALA A 356 2.40 -15.97 -12.54
C ALA A 356 2.21 -14.71 -11.66
N ALA A 357 1.30 -13.77 -11.90
CA ALA A 357 -0.14 -14.04 -11.90
C ALA A 357 -0.47 -15.31 -11.10
N ALA A 358 -0.05 -15.33 -9.83
CA ALA A 358 -0.90 -15.94 -8.83
C ALA A 358 -2.10 -15.00 -8.71
#